data_AF-A0A0R1TWW8-F1
#
_entry.id   AF-A0A0R1TWW8-F1
#
_cell.length_a   1.000
_cell.length_b   1.000
_cell.length_c   1.000
_cell.angle_alpha   90.00
_cell.angle_beta   90.00
_cell.angle_gamma   90.00
#
_symmetry.space_group_name_H-M   'P 1'
#
loop_
_entity.id
_entity.type
_entity.pdbx_description
1 polymer ?
#
loop_
_entity_poly.entity_id
_entity_poly.type
_entity_poly.pdbx_seq_one_letter_code
_entity_poly.pdbx_strand_id
1 'polypeptide(L)'
;MVSQNFQQNGFSNLPKAILNAFTYAGFQCVTLPTIIACGKVFQGQKNYGEKKSMWVSFVMNTVALGMAVIMLMSYQGIYSKSEAGLTLPTLTSLASMHMDWMMIVYGITLVLCLISTGVTTTFVFVSRFENSKVVAKIQNPVRRRITISAFIIILSMTIALAGLTNIIKFGYGYCGYLAIAIVVIPFLTIGVYKNRK
;
A
#
# COMPACT_ATOMS: atom_id res chain seq x y z
N MET A 1 13.69 -25.43 -8.01
CA MET A 1 14.34 -24.14 -7.61
C MET A 1 14.22 -23.86 -6.11
N VAL A 2 13.11 -24.17 -5.42
CA VAL A 2 12.99 -24.06 -3.94
C VAL A 2 14.03 -24.91 -3.18
N SER A 3 14.31 -26.12 -3.66
CA SER A 3 15.29 -27.04 -3.05
C SER A 3 16.72 -26.51 -3.01
N GLN A 4 17.18 -25.77 -4.03
CA GLN A 4 18.57 -25.31 -4.10
C GLN A 4 18.86 -24.12 -3.17
N ASN A 5 17.93 -23.17 -3.07
CA ASN A 5 18.05 -22.05 -2.13
C ASN A 5 17.92 -22.51 -0.67
N PHE A 6 17.03 -23.48 -0.41
CA PHE A 6 16.89 -24.08 0.92
C PHE A 6 18.12 -24.92 1.30
N GLN A 7 18.73 -25.64 0.35
CA GLN A 7 19.97 -26.38 0.59
C GLN A 7 21.19 -25.48 0.84
N GLN A 8 21.28 -24.29 0.22
CA GLN A 8 22.41 -23.37 0.43
C GLN A 8 22.25 -22.46 1.64
N ASN A 9 21.04 -21.93 1.90
CA ASN A 9 20.83 -20.91 2.93
C ASN A 9 20.02 -21.40 4.14
N GLY A 10 19.43 -22.59 4.08
CA GLY A 10 18.63 -23.18 5.16
C GLY A 10 17.62 -22.18 5.76
N PHE A 11 17.57 -22.12 7.09
CA PHE A 11 16.73 -21.18 7.85
C PHE A 11 17.42 -19.85 8.18
N SER A 12 18.66 -19.62 7.73
CA SER A 12 19.41 -18.40 8.09
C SER A 12 18.73 -17.10 7.64
N ASN A 13 17.98 -17.15 6.54
CA ASN A 13 17.20 -16.03 6.01
C ASN A 13 15.80 -15.90 6.63
N LEU A 14 15.36 -16.85 7.46
CA LEU A 14 14.04 -16.85 8.08
C LEU A 14 13.81 -15.64 9.01
N PRO A 15 14.74 -15.26 9.91
CA PRO A 15 14.55 -14.08 10.77
C PRO A 15 14.42 -12.79 9.95
N LYS A 16 15.24 -12.65 8.90
CA LYS A 16 15.19 -11.50 7.99
C LYS A 16 13.89 -11.46 7.18
N ALA A 17 13.40 -12.63 6.74
CA ALA A 17 12.13 -12.74 6.05
C ALA A 17 10.94 -12.37 6.96
N ILE A 18 10.95 -12.80 8.22
CA ILE A 18 9.93 -12.43 9.21
C ILE A 18 9.93 -10.92 9.45
N LEU A 19 11.10 -10.31 9.64
CA LEU A 19 11.21 -8.86 9.80
C LEU A 19 10.69 -8.10 8.58
N ASN A 20 11.07 -8.52 7.37
CA ASN A 20 10.58 -7.90 6.14
C ASN A 20 9.07 -8.08 5.96
N ALA A 21 8.52 -9.24 6.33
CA ALA A 21 7.08 -9.49 6.31
C ALA A 21 6.34 -8.57 7.29
N PHE A 22 6.91 -8.34 8.48
CA PHE A 22 6.34 -7.43 9.48
C PHE A 22 6.40 -5.97 9.02
N THR A 23 7.52 -5.55 8.42
CA THR A 23 7.67 -4.21 7.82
C THR A 23 6.69 -4.00 6.65
N TYR A 24 6.49 -5.03 5.81
CA TYR A 24 5.49 -5.00 4.74
C TYR A 24 4.07 -4.89 5.29
N ALA A 25 3.73 -5.66 6.33
CA ALA A 25 2.43 -5.54 7.00
C ALA A 25 2.24 -4.13 7.59
N GLY A 26 3.28 -3.57 8.20
CA GLY A 26 3.31 -2.20 8.67
C GLY A 26 3.03 -1.18 7.57
N PHE A 27 3.68 -1.34 6.40
CA PHE A 27 3.45 -0.49 5.24
C PHE A 27 1.99 -0.57 4.74
N GLN A 28 1.40 -1.77 4.70
CA GLN A 28 -0.01 -1.94 4.32
C GLN A 28 -0.96 -1.22 5.28
N CYS A 29 -0.60 -1.13 6.57
CA CYS A 29 -1.40 -0.40 7.56
C CYS A 29 -1.49 1.12 7.33
N VAL A 30 -0.67 1.70 6.44
CA VAL A 30 -0.78 3.12 6.05
C VAL A 30 -2.17 3.44 5.45
N THR A 31 -2.87 2.44 4.93
CA THR A 31 -4.23 2.59 4.38
C THR A 31 -5.33 2.61 5.46
N LEU A 32 -5.05 2.24 6.72
CA LEU A 32 -6.05 2.19 7.79
C LEU A 32 -6.76 3.52 8.04
N PRO A 33 -6.07 4.69 8.12
CA PRO A 33 -6.74 5.97 8.29
C PRO A 33 -7.73 6.28 7.16
N THR A 34 -7.38 5.87 5.93
CA THR A 34 -8.23 6.01 4.74
C THR A 34 -9.47 5.15 4.85
N ILE A 35 -9.30 3.87 5.21
CA ILE A 35 -10.42 2.93 5.43
C ILE A 35 -11.35 3.46 6.52
N ILE A 36 -10.82 3.98 7.64
CA ILE A 36 -11.61 4.55 8.73
C ILE A 36 -12.35 5.82 8.27
N ALA A 37 -11.71 6.70 7.51
CA ALA A 37 -12.33 7.92 7.00
C ALA A 37 -13.49 7.62 6.04
N CYS A 38 -13.32 6.67 5.13
CA CYS A 38 -14.39 6.18 4.25
C CYS A 38 -15.47 5.44 5.04
N GLY A 39 -15.09 4.63 6.05
CA GLY A 39 -16.00 3.91 6.92
C GLY A 39 -16.90 4.82 7.75
N LYS A 40 -16.43 6.01 8.16
CA LYS A 40 -17.24 6.99 8.88
C LYS A 40 -18.48 7.47 8.12
N VAL A 41 -18.47 7.40 6.78
CA VAL A 41 -19.65 7.72 5.96
C VAL A 41 -20.79 6.71 6.19
N PHE A 42 -20.46 5.51 6.65
CA PHE A 42 -21.41 4.44 6.95
C PHE A 42 -21.83 4.39 8.44
N GLN A 43 -21.27 5.26 9.31
CA GLN A 43 -21.63 5.30 10.73
C GLN A 43 -23.11 5.69 10.93
N GLY A 44 -23.86 4.83 11.63
CA GLY A 44 -25.25 5.08 12.04
C GLY A 44 -26.28 4.13 11.42
N GLN A 45 -25.92 3.38 10.39
CA GLN A 45 -26.74 2.24 9.96
C GLN A 45 -26.35 1.04 10.82
N LYS A 46 -27.29 0.41 11.56
CA LYS A 46 -27.08 -0.82 12.35
C LYS A 46 -26.79 -2.04 11.45
N ASN A 47 -25.87 -1.90 10.51
CA ASN A 47 -25.61 -2.85 9.45
C ASN A 47 -24.49 -3.81 9.88
N TYR A 48 -24.85 -5.08 9.99
CA TYR A 48 -23.92 -6.22 10.09
C TYR A 48 -22.97 -6.35 8.88
N GLY A 49 -23.10 -5.48 7.87
CA GLY A 49 -22.31 -5.47 6.64
C GLY A 49 -20.87 -5.03 6.82
N GLU A 50 -20.53 -4.20 7.81
CA GLU A 50 -19.16 -3.70 8.00
C GLU A 50 -18.19 -4.83 8.39
N LYS A 51 -18.59 -5.67 9.35
CA LYS A 51 -17.81 -6.85 9.77
C LYS A 51 -17.69 -7.87 8.65
N LYS A 52 -18.78 -8.12 7.91
CA LYS A 52 -18.77 -9.03 6.74
C LYS A 52 -17.87 -8.50 5.63
N SER A 53 -17.95 -7.22 5.31
CA SER A 53 -17.12 -6.55 4.29
C SER A 53 -15.64 -6.60 4.67
N MET A 54 -15.31 -6.32 5.93
CA MET A 54 -13.93 -6.40 6.42
C MET A 54 -13.38 -7.83 6.35
N TRP A 55 -14.20 -8.84 6.66
CA TRP A 55 -13.81 -10.24 6.53
C TRP A 55 -13.61 -10.67 5.07
N VAL A 56 -14.52 -10.27 4.17
CA VAL A 56 -14.39 -10.55 2.73
C VAL A 56 -13.13 -9.88 2.16
N SER A 57 -12.86 -8.63 2.53
CA SER A 57 -11.64 -7.92 2.12
C SER A 57 -10.38 -8.61 2.63
N PHE A 58 -10.39 -9.09 3.87
CA PHE A 58 -9.29 -9.88 4.42
C PHE A 58 -9.02 -11.13 3.59
N VAL A 59 -10.05 -11.96 3.34
CA VAL A 59 -9.91 -13.20 2.56
C VAL A 59 -9.43 -12.92 1.14
N MET A 60 -10.03 -11.93 0.46
CA MET A 60 -9.64 -11.57 -0.90
C MET A 60 -8.17 -11.12 -0.96
N ASN A 61 -7.75 -10.26 -0.02
CA ASN A 61 -6.37 -9.77 0.01
C ASN A 61 -5.36 -10.89 0.35
N THR A 62 -5.71 -11.78 1.28
CA THR A 62 -4.87 -12.94 1.61
C THR A 62 -4.69 -13.88 0.42
N VAL A 63 -5.78 -14.24 -0.27
CA VAL A 63 -5.72 -15.12 -1.44
C VAL A 63 -4.95 -14.47 -2.59
N ALA A 64 -5.19 -13.18 -2.87
CA ALA A 64 -4.49 -12.45 -3.92
C ALA A 64 -2.99 -12.35 -3.65
N LEU A 65 -2.58 -12.00 -2.43
CA LEU A 65 -1.17 -11.94 -2.04
C LEU A 65 -0.51 -13.32 -2.05
N GLY A 66 -1.21 -14.36 -1.58
CA GLY A 66 -0.71 -15.74 -1.62
C GLY A 66 -0.43 -16.20 -3.05
N MET A 67 -1.37 -15.96 -3.97
CA MET A 67 -1.22 -16.27 -5.39
C MET A 67 -0.08 -15.47 -6.04
N ALA A 68 0.04 -14.18 -5.71
CA ALA A 68 1.13 -13.34 -6.22
C ALA A 68 2.51 -13.84 -5.74
N VAL A 69 2.63 -14.25 -4.48
CA VAL A 69 3.88 -14.83 -3.95
C VAL A 69 4.24 -16.13 -4.66
N ILE A 70 3.26 -17.03 -4.86
CA ILE A 70 3.48 -18.30 -5.59
C ILE A 70 3.96 -18.02 -7.02
N MET A 71 3.31 -17.08 -7.72
CA MET A 71 3.73 -16.64 -9.06
C MET A 71 5.19 -16.14 -9.06
N LEU A 72 5.53 -15.25 -8.13
CA LEU A 72 6.89 -14.70 -8.06
C LEU A 72 7.93 -15.77 -7.71
N MET A 73 7.61 -16.72 -6.84
CA MET A 73 8.51 -17.84 -6.56
C MET A 73 8.81 -18.68 -7.80
N SER A 74 7.83 -18.87 -8.69
CA SER A 74 8.02 -19.59 -9.95
C SER A 74 8.90 -18.85 -10.96
N TYR A 75 8.87 -17.52 -10.96
CA TYR A 75 9.60 -16.67 -11.93
C TYR A 75 10.85 -16.00 -11.36
N GLN A 76 11.30 -16.39 -10.17
CA GLN A 76 12.45 -15.79 -9.47
C GLN A 76 13.73 -15.73 -10.32
N GLY A 77 14.01 -16.76 -11.11
CA GLY A 77 15.18 -16.81 -11.97
C GLY A 77 15.18 -15.79 -13.12
N ILE A 78 14.03 -15.16 -13.40
CA ILE A 78 13.87 -14.20 -14.51
C ILE A 78 14.00 -12.77 -14.00
N TYR A 79 13.23 -12.38 -12.99
CA TYR A 79 13.27 -11.00 -12.50
C TYR A 79 14.49 -10.68 -11.63
N SER A 80 15.18 -11.69 -11.07
CA SER A 80 16.39 -11.46 -10.27
C SER A 80 17.63 -11.13 -11.10
N LYS A 81 17.52 -11.11 -12.44
CA LYS A 81 18.64 -10.85 -13.36
C LYS A 81 19.05 -9.38 -13.44
N SER A 82 18.17 -8.46 -13.08
CA SER A 82 18.45 -7.02 -13.13
C SER A 82 17.85 -6.30 -11.94
N GLU A 83 18.44 -5.17 -11.57
CA GLU A 83 17.96 -4.36 -10.45
C GLU A 83 16.56 -3.78 -10.71
N ALA A 84 16.25 -3.46 -11.97
CA ALA A 84 14.91 -3.06 -12.41
C ALA A 84 13.90 -4.23 -12.40
N GLY A 85 14.37 -5.47 -12.58
CA GLY A 85 13.53 -6.65 -12.41
C GLY A 85 13.14 -6.90 -10.95
N LEU A 86 14.02 -6.59 -10.01
CA LEU A 86 13.72 -6.67 -8.58
C LEU A 86 12.74 -5.59 -8.11
N THR A 87 12.64 -4.46 -8.79
CA THR A 87 11.69 -3.39 -8.43
C THR A 87 10.29 -3.64 -9.00
N LEU A 88 10.20 -4.25 -10.19
CA LEU A 88 8.94 -4.54 -10.88
C LEU A 88 8.83 -6.02 -11.28
N PRO A 89 8.88 -6.96 -10.31
CA PRO A 89 9.07 -8.37 -10.59
C PRO A 89 7.90 -9.00 -11.35
N THR A 90 6.65 -8.55 -11.10
CA THR A 90 5.47 -9.01 -11.84
C THR A 90 5.50 -8.55 -13.30
N LEU A 91 5.92 -7.30 -13.57
CA LEU A 91 6.02 -6.77 -14.93
C LEU A 91 7.13 -7.49 -15.72
N THR A 92 8.29 -7.70 -15.10
CA THR A 92 9.40 -8.43 -15.72
C THR A 92 9.06 -9.90 -15.97
N SER A 93 8.30 -10.52 -15.06
CA SER A 93 7.79 -11.88 -15.25
C SER A 93 6.79 -11.94 -16.41
N LEU A 94 5.83 -11.01 -16.50
CA LEU A 94 4.87 -10.93 -17.59
C LEU A 94 5.54 -10.70 -18.96
N ALA A 95 6.56 -9.84 -19.02
CA ALA A 95 7.32 -9.59 -20.23
C ALA A 95 8.01 -10.87 -20.76
N SER A 96 8.36 -11.81 -19.87
CA SER A 96 8.96 -13.09 -20.26
C SER A 96 7.95 -14.14 -20.75
N MET A 97 6.65 -13.93 -20.53
CA MET A 97 5.60 -14.86 -20.97
C MET A 97 5.19 -14.65 -22.43
N HIS A 98 5.69 -13.61 -23.11
CA HIS A 98 5.39 -13.27 -24.50
C HIS A 98 3.88 -13.18 -24.83
N MET A 99 3.05 -12.80 -23.84
CA MET A 99 1.60 -12.65 -23.98
C MET A 99 1.21 -11.15 -23.93
N ASP A 100 1.18 -10.51 -25.10
CA ASP A 100 0.98 -9.06 -25.21
C ASP A 100 -0.33 -8.56 -24.55
N TRP A 101 -1.39 -9.37 -24.60
CA TRP A 101 -2.68 -9.03 -24.00
C TRP A 101 -2.62 -8.93 -22.46
N MET A 102 -1.82 -9.78 -21.79
CA MET A 102 -1.67 -9.72 -20.33
C MET A 102 -0.91 -8.46 -19.91
N MET A 103 0.04 -8.00 -20.73
CA MET A 103 0.78 -6.77 -20.47
C MET A 103 -0.14 -5.54 -20.54
N ILE A 104 -1.08 -5.53 -21.50
CA ILE A 104 -2.11 -4.47 -21.63
C ILE A 104 -3.04 -4.49 -20.42
N VAL A 105 -3.58 -5.65 -20.05
CA VAL A 105 -4.48 -5.78 -18.88
C VAL A 105 -3.78 -5.38 -17.59
N TYR A 106 -2.51 -5.77 -17.42
CA TYR A 106 -1.70 -5.36 -16.28
C TYR A 106 -1.48 -3.84 -16.26
N GLY A 107 -1.17 -3.23 -17.40
CA GLY A 107 -1.04 -1.77 -17.51
C GLY A 107 -2.32 -1.03 -17.11
N ILE A 108 -3.48 -1.47 -17.60
CA ILE A 108 -4.78 -0.89 -17.24
C ILE A 108 -5.03 -1.04 -15.73
N THR A 109 -4.77 -2.23 -15.18
CA THR A 109 -4.97 -2.51 -13.75
C THR A 109 -4.07 -1.66 -12.87
N LEU A 110 -2.81 -1.45 -13.27
CA LEU A 110 -1.88 -0.55 -12.56
C LEU A 110 -2.38 0.89 -12.55
N VAL A 111 -2.85 1.39 -13.70
CA VAL A 111 -3.40 2.76 -13.78
C VAL A 111 -4.66 2.89 -12.92
N LEU A 112 -5.57 1.93 -12.99
CA LEU A 112 -6.77 1.92 -12.14
C LEU A 112 -6.41 1.86 -10.65
N CYS A 113 -5.43 1.05 -10.27
CA CYS A 113 -4.93 0.97 -8.90
C CYS A 113 -4.33 2.31 -8.44
N LEU A 114 -3.52 2.95 -9.29
CA LEU A 114 -2.91 4.25 -9.01
C LEU A 114 -3.97 5.34 -8.83
N ILE A 115 -4.97 5.39 -9.71
CA ILE A 115 -6.06 6.38 -9.63
C ILE A 115 -6.90 6.14 -8.36
N SER A 116 -7.29 4.88 -8.08
CA SER A 116 -8.11 4.55 -6.91
C SER A 116 -7.44 4.93 -5.59
N THR A 117 -6.16 4.55 -5.42
CA THR A 117 -5.39 4.87 -4.22
C THR A 117 -5.04 6.34 -4.12
N GLY A 118 -4.65 6.98 -5.23
CA GLY A 118 -4.31 8.41 -5.29
C GLY A 118 -5.49 9.32 -4.99
N VAL A 119 -6.66 9.08 -5.61
CA VAL A 119 -7.88 9.88 -5.38
C VAL A 119 -8.37 9.72 -3.95
N THR A 120 -8.35 8.51 -3.40
CA THR A 120 -8.84 8.29 -2.04
C THR A 120 -7.89 8.92 -1.00
N THR A 121 -6.57 8.82 -1.21
CA THR A 121 -5.58 9.44 -0.33
C THR A 121 -5.66 10.95 -0.37
N THR A 122 -5.74 11.56 -1.55
CA THR A 122 -5.89 13.03 -1.67
C THR A 122 -7.17 13.52 -1.02
N PHE A 123 -8.31 12.85 -1.22
CA PHE A 123 -9.57 13.19 -0.54
C PHE A 123 -9.45 13.15 0.99
N VAL A 124 -8.82 12.11 1.54
CA VAL A 124 -8.63 11.98 2.99
C VAL A 124 -7.72 13.07 3.53
N PHE A 125 -6.60 13.35 2.86
CA PHE A 125 -5.71 14.46 3.23
C PHE A 125 -6.44 15.79 3.21
N VAL A 126 -7.17 16.07 2.13
CA VAL A 126 -7.98 17.29 2.01
C VAL A 126 -8.97 17.37 3.18
N SER A 127 -9.78 16.35 3.44
CA SER A 127 -10.76 16.36 4.53
C SER A 127 -10.13 16.59 5.92
N ARG A 128 -8.89 16.14 6.11
CA ARG A 128 -8.12 16.29 7.34
C ARG A 128 -7.57 17.72 7.52
N PHE A 129 -7.00 18.29 6.45
CA PHE A 129 -6.34 19.59 6.50
C PHE A 129 -7.28 20.78 6.24
N GLU A 130 -8.43 20.53 5.61
CA GLU A 130 -9.45 21.53 5.30
C GLU A 130 -9.95 22.26 6.55
N ASN A 131 -10.05 21.56 7.69
CA ASN A 131 -10.53 22.09 8.97
C ASN A 131 -9.41 22.60 9.89
N SER A 132 -8.15 22.63 9.44
CA SER A 132 -7.02 23.07 10.25
C SER A 132 -6.93 24.60 10.32
N LYS A 133 -6.46 25.14 11.46
CA LYS A 133 -6.34 26.60 11.70
C LYS A 133 -5.50 27.34 10.65
N VAL A 134 -4.57 26.65 9.98
CA VAL A 134 -3.67 27.21 8.97
C VAL A 134 -4.39 27.44 7.63
N VAL A 135 -5.35 26.59 7.29
CA VAL A 135 -6.07 26.64 5.99
C VAL A 135 -7.52 27.17 6.14
N ALA A 136 -8.01 27.30 7.37
CA ALA A 136 -9.29 27.94 7.70
C ALA A 136 -9.35 29.43 7.33
N LYS A 137 -8.21 30.10 7.08
CA LYS A 137 -8.15 31.48 6.58
C LYS A 137 -8.69 31.67 5.16
N ILE A 138 -8.81 30.59 4.37
CA ILE A 138 -9.36 30.64 3.01
C ILE A 138 -10.88 30.47 3.10
N GLN A 139 -11.63 31.53 2.81
CA GLN A 139 -13.10 31.55 2.94
C GLN A 139 -13.82 30.59 1.98
N ASN A 140 -13.21 30.25 0.82
CA ASN A 140 -13.85 29.40 -0.17
C ASN A 140 -13.37 27.94 -0.07
N PRO A 141 -14.26 26.99 0.30
CA PRO A 141 -13.89 25.59 0.50
C PRO A 141 -13.36 24.93 -0.78
N VAL A 142 -13.88 25.28 -1.96
CA VAL A 142 -13.44 24.68 -3.24
C VAL A 142 -12.00 25.07 -3.55
N ARG A 143 -11.66 26.36 -3.42
CA ARG A 143 -10.27 26.85 -3.64
C ARG A 143 -9.29 26.21 -2.67
N ARG A 144 -9.69 26.06 -1.41
CA ARG A 144 -8.91 25.40 -0.36
C ARG A 144 -8.57 23.95 -0.70
N ARG A 145 -9.54 23.17 -1.18
CA ARG A 145 -9.33 21.77 -1.59
C ARG A 145 -8.39 21.66 -2.79
N ILE A 146 -8.56 22.54 -3.79
CA ILE A 146 -7.70 22.57 -4.98
C ILE A 146 -6.25 22.87 -4.59
N THR A 147 -6.02 23.87 -3.72
CA THR A 147 -4.66 24.22 -3.28
C THR A 147 -3.98 23.06 -2.54
N ILE A 148 -4.70 22.38 -1.62
CA ILE A 148 -4.14 21.24 -0.88
C ILE A 148 -3.82 20.09 -1.83
N SER A 149 -4.75 19.71 -2.72
CA SER A 149 -4.51 18.63 -3.67
C SER A 149 -3.36 18.92 -4.64
N ALA A 150 -3.30 20.15 -5.17
CA ALA A 150 -2.21 20.57 -6.06
C ALA A 150 -0.84 20.50 -5.37
N PHE A 151 -0.75 20.97 -4.12
CA PHE A 151 0.47 20.89 -3.32
C PHE A 151 0.93 19.43 -3.12
N ILE A 152 0.00 18.54 -2.76
CA ILE A 152 0.29 17.11 -2.54
C ILE A 152 0.76 16.44 -3.83
N ILE A 153 0.14 16.74 -4.98
CA ILE A 153 0.53 16.18 -6.27
C ILE A 153 1.94 16.63 -6.66
N ILE A 154 2.25 17.92 -6.52
CA ILE A 154 3.59 18.46 -6.83
C ILE A 154 4.64 17.79 -5.94
N LEU A 155 4.38 17.74 -4.63
CA LEU A 155 5.29 17.10 -3.67
C LEU A 155 5.49 15.61 -3.97
N SER A 156 4.41 14.89 -4.30
CA SER A 156 4.47 13.49 -4.72
C SER A 156 5.29 13.30 -6.00
N MET A 157 5.14 14.19 -6.98
CA MET A 157 5.90 14.14 -8.24
C MET A 157 7.38 14.45 -8.00
N THR A 158 7.71 15.41 -7.15
CA THR A 158 9.10 15.71 -6.80
C THR A 158 9.77 14.53 -6.10
N ILE A 159 9.06 13.84 -5.21
CA ILE A 159 9.57 12.62 -4.56
C ILE A 159 9.77 11.51 -5.60
N ALA A 160 8.83 11.32 -6.54
CA ALA A 160 8.94 10.30 -7.58
C ALA A 160 10.17 10.47 -8.51
N LEU A 161 10.64 11.72 -8.71
CA LEU A 161 11.83 12.03 -9.51
C LEU A 161 13.15 11.61 -8.83
N ALA A 162 13.16 11.32 -7.53
CA ALA A 162 14.35 10.88 -6.79
C ALA A 162 14.78 9.41 -7.11
N GLY A 163 14.13 8.76 -8.06
CA GLY A 163 14.45 7.43 -8.55
C GLY A 163 13.55 6.35 -7.95
N LEU A 164 12.68 5.78 -8.79
CA LEU A 164 11.70 4.75 -8.42
C LEU A 164 12.34 3.56 -7.68
N THR A 165 13.54 3.14 -8.08
CA THR A 165 14.28 2.04 -7.45
C THR A 165 14.65 2.33 -6.00
N ASN A 166 15.13 3.54 -5.70
CA ASN A 166 15.52 3.94 -4.34
C ASN A 166 14.28 4.13 -3.46
N ILE A 167 13.20 4.68 -4.02
CA ILE A 167 11.93 4.84 -3.30
C ILE A 167 11.32 3.47 -2.98
N ILE A 168 11.35 2.51 -3.90
CA ILE A 168 10.81 1.17 -3.63
C ILE A 168 11.67 0.44 -2.60
N LYS A 169 13.00 0.47 -2.74
CA LYS A 169 13.91 -0.25 -1.83
C LYS A 169 13.97 0.35 -0.43
N PHE A 170 14.16 1.66 -0.33
CA PHE A 170 14.31 2.34 0.96
C PHE A 170 12.99 2.87 1.48
N GLY A 171 12.17 3.47 0.61
CA GLY A 171 10.90 4.08 1.01
C GLY A 171 9.89 3.09 1.59
N TYR A 172 9.78 1.86 1.06
CA TYR A 172 8.87 0.85 1.65
C TYR A 172 9.31 0.42 3.04
N GLY A 173 10.62 0.25 3.25
CA GLY A 173 11.18 -0.09 4.56
C GLY A 173 10.93 1.03 5.58
N TYR A 174 11.37 2.25 5.26
CA TYR A 174 11.20 3.41 6.15
C TYR A 174 9.74 3.74 6.42
N CYS A 175 8.89 3.73 5.38
CA CYS A 175 7.46 3.97 5.54
C CYS A 175 6.81 2.86 6.38
N GLY A 176 7.22 1.60 6.22
CA GLY A 176 6.77 0.50 7.07
C GLY A 176 7.09 0.70 8.55
N TYR A 177 8.32 1.07 8.90
CA TYR A 177 8.70 1.34 10.30
C TYR A 177 7.94 2.54 10.89
N LEU A 178 7.81 3.63 10.13
CA LEU A 178 7.05 4.81 10.56
C LEU A 178 5.55 4.50 10.72
N ALA A 179 4.98 3.70 9.82
CA ALA A 179 3.59 3.27 9.89
C ALA A 179 3.32 2.40 11.12
N ILE A 180 4.26 1.52 11.48
CA ILE A 180 4.16 0.73 12.71
C ILE A 180 4.12 1.67 13.93
N ALA A 181 5.04 2.62 14.01
CA ALA A 181 5.13 3.54 15.14
C ALA A 181 3.93 4.50 15.26
N ILE A 182 3.47 5.07 14.13
CA ILE A 182 2.49 6.18 14.12
C ILE A 182 1.06 5.68 13.90
N VAL A 183 0.86 4.54 13.21
CA VAL A 183 -0.46 4.02 12.88
C VAL A 183 -0.77 2.76 13.69
N VAL A 184 0.09 1.74 13.64
CA VAL A 184 -0.19 0.43 14.26
C VAL A 184 -0.22 0.52 15.78
N ILE A 185 0.80 1.13 16.42
CA ILE A 185 0.85 1.25 17.89
C ILE A 185 -0.37 2.03 18.42
N PRO A 186 -0.73 3.22 17.92
CA PRO A 186 -1.91 3.94 18.41
C PRO A 186 -3.23 3.20 18.13
N PHE A 187 -3.33 2.50 16.99
CA PHE A 187 -4.53 1.72 16.67
C PHE A 187 -4.70 0.52 17.61
N LEU A 188 -3.62 -0.20 17.92
CA LEU A 188 -3.65 -1.34 18.84
C LEU A 188 -3.79 -0.93 20.31
N THR A 189 -3.23 0.22 20.72
CA THR A 189 -3.30 0.69 22.11
C THR A 189 -4.60 1.46 22.38
N ILE A 190 -4.77 2.61 21.72
CA ILE A 190 -5.89 3.53 21.97
C ILE A 190 -7.17 2.99 21.31
N GLY A 191 -7.06 2.41 20.11
CA GLY A 191 -8.22 1.84 19.40
C GLY A 191 -8.85 0.67 20.14
N VAL A 192 -8.06 -0.29 20.62
CA VAL A 192 -8.58 -1.42 21.42
C VAL A 192 -9.15 -0.95 22.76
N TYR A 193 -8.48 0.00 23.43
CA TYR A 193 -8.96 0.55 24.68
C TYR A 193 -10.32 1.25 24.53
N LYS A 194 -10.49 2.03 23.46
CA LYS A 194 -11.73 2.78 23.20
C LYS A 194 -12.87 1.92 22.63
N ASN A 195 -12.56 0.80 21.98
CA ASN A 195 -13.55 -0.14 21.44
C ASN A 195 -14.03 -1.17 22.47
N ARG A 196 -13.37 -1.24 23.65
CA ARG A 196 -13.79 -2.07 24.81
C ARG A 196 -14.61 -1.30 25.85
N LYS A 197 -14.72 0.02 25.73
CA LYS A 197 -15.69 0.85 26.47
C LYS A 197 -16.94 1.05 25.64
#